data_AF-A0A225W062-F1
#
_entry.id   AF-A0A225W062-F1
#
_cell.length_a   1.000
_cell.length_b   1.000
_cell.length_c   1.000
_cell.angle_alpha   90.00
_cell.angle_beta   90.00
_cell.angle_gamma   90.00
#
_symmetry.space_group_name_H-M   'P 1'
#
loop_
_entity.id
_entity.type
_entity.pdbx_description
1 polymer ?
#
loop_
_entity_poly.entity_id
_entity_poly.type
_entity_poly.pdbx_seq_one_letter_code
_entity_poly.pdbx_strand_id
1 'polypeptide(L)'
;MQFIVQPHSVLVVMLVVIAAFAPSVPAESFAGHIIYSGTKCSGTPLVMSIIDADDCEDVECLSFSVDDTTYSSATTCENTSRQTYVADVFANFSYVMVETFTNKCEGFLGATVYLATGECQIYNDQGSNYVIAKVNEDGSASLGIYNTSSCSGAPFLGYEPDSEAVENHSCYKNYTVIYTSAENNSEGGDSDISAPMEINSPQKVDTNTGSNGSADDSDRNIVGSDEGSTTVTDTAPEKSGGINTGAIIGIIVAYVILCTAAGILCMDRMQRCVRRLGLRR
;
A
#
# COMPACT_ATOMS: atom_id res chain seq x y z
N MET A 1 62.93 -25.79 -17.83
CA MET A 1 61.65 -26.14 -17.17
C MET A 1 60.70 -24.97 -17.39
N GLN A 2 59.82 -25.07 -18.38
CA GLN A 2 58.79 -24.08 -18.66
C GLN A 2 57.45 -24.70 -18.28
N PHE A 3 56.79 -24.13 -17.28
CA PHE A 3 55.44 -24.51 -16.89
C PHE A 3 54.46 -23.90 -17.88
N ILE A 4 53.87 -24.76 -18.71
CA ILE A 4 52.73 -24.40 -19.56
C ILE A 4 51.51 -24.38 -18.63
N VAL A 5 51.10 -23.19 -18.21
CA VAL A 5 49.84 -23.00 -17.48
C VAL A 5 48.71 -23.06 -18.50
N GLN A 6 47.84 -24.04 -18.32
CA GLN A 6 46.73 -24.36 -19.22
C GLN A 6 45.64 -23.28 -19.10
N PRO A 7 45.24 -22.60 -20.20
CA PRO A 7 44.42 -21.39 -20.16
C PRO A 7 42.95 -21.61 -19.73
N HIS A 8 42.51 -22.86 -19.64
CA HIS A 8 41.12 -23.19 -19.27
C HIS A 8 40.85 -23.10 -17.76
N SER A 9 41.88 -23.20 -16.90
CA SER A 9 41.69 -23.19 -15.44
C SER A 9 41.46 -21.79 -14.87
N VAL A 10 41.89 -20.72 -15.56
CA VAL A 10 41.70 -19.33 -15.10
C VAL A 10 40.28 -18.84 -15.38
N LEU A 11 39.67 -19.31 -16.48
CA LEU A 11 38.35 -18.86 -16.95
C LEU A 11 37.20 -19.43 -16.08
N VAL A 12 37.36 -20.66 -15.57
CA VAL A 12 36.40 -21.27 -14.65
C VAL A 12 36.45 -20.62 -13.27
N VAL A 13 37.64 -20.24 -12.79
CA VAL A 13 37.78 -19.54 -11.49
C VAL A 13 37.21 -18.12 -11.56
N MET A 14 37.35 -17.41 -12.68
CA MET A 14 36.76 -16.07 -12.86
C MET A 14 35.22 -16.09 -12.96
N LEU A 15 34.60 -17.13 -13.53
CA LEU A 15 33.13 -17.24 -13.60
C LEU A 15 32.48 -17.61 -12.25
N VAL A 16 33.18 -18.33 -11.37
CA VAL A 16 32.66 -18.67 -10.03
C VAL A 16 32.73 -17.48 -9.07
N VAL A 17 33.66 -16.54 -9.25
CA VAL A 17 33.78 -15.34 -8.39
C VAL A 17 32.70 -14.29 -8.69
N ILE A 18 32.14 -14.25 -9.91
CA ILE A 18 31.09 -13.29 -10.28
C ILE A 18 29.70 -13.74 -9.77
N ALA A 19 29.49 -15.03 -9.52
CA ALA A 19 28.22 -15.55 -8.97
C ALA A 19 28.06 -15.35 -7.45
N ALA A 20 29.10 -14.88 -6.75
CA ALA A 20 29.05 -14.59 -5.31
C ALA A 20 28.61 -13.15 -5.00
N PHE A 21 28.47 -12.30 -6.01
CA PHE A 21 27.83 -10.99 -5.89
C PHE A 21 26.50 -11.06 -6.64
N ALA A 22 25.56 -11.84 -6.11
CA ALA A 22 24.18 -11.40 -6.23
C ALA A 22 24.17 -9.97 -5.69
N PRO A 23 23.59 -8.98 -6.40
CA PRO A 23 23.24 -7.74 -5.75
C PRO A 23 22.31 -8.17 -4.61
N SER A 24 22.83 -8.21 -3.38
CA SER A 24 22.01 -8.02 -2.21
C SER A 24 21.41 -6.65 -2.47
N VAL A 25 20.17 -6.63 -2.97
CA VAL A 25 19.34 -5.45 -2.83
C VAL A 25 19.47 -5.14 -1.35
N PRO A 26 20.13 -4.04 -0.94
CA PRO A 26 20.17 -3.71 0.48
C PRO A 26 18.73 -3.78 0.93
N ALA A 27 18.45 -4.55 1.99
CA ALA A 27 17.12 -4.50 2.56
C ALA A 27 16.92 -3.03 2.95
N GLU A 28 16.03 -2.35 2.24
CA GLU A 28 15.77 -0.94 2.45
C GLU A 28 15.29 -0.82 3.90
N SER A 29 16.11 -0.22 4.75
CA SER A 29 15.76 -0.02 6.15
C SER A 29 14.61 0.97 6.22
N PHE A 30 13.73 0.76 7.19
CA PHE A 30 12.59 1.65 7.41
C PHE A 30 12.42 1.94 8.90
N ALA A 31 11.73 3.05 9.17
CA ALA A 31 11.28 3.43 10.50
C ALA A 31 9.81 3.05 10.66
N GLY A 32 9.48 2.22 11.64
CA GLY A 32 8.12 1.90 12.06
C GLY A 32 7.73 2.69 13.30
N HIS A 33 6.92 3.74 13.15
CA HIS A 33 6.38 4.52 14.26
C HIS A 33 5.04 3.96 14.72
N ILE A 34 4.94 3.44 15.94
CA ILE A 34 3.74 2.75 16.45
C ILE A 34 3.11 3.56 17.58
N ILE A 35 1.78 3.70 17.54
CA ILE A 35 0.98 4.37 18.56
C ILE A 35 0.17 3.33 19.36
N TYR A 36 0.18 3.48 20.68
CA TYR A 36 -0.56 2.68 21.65
C TYR A 36 -1.43 3.57 22.54
N SER A 37 -2.48 3.00 23.13
CA SER A 37 -3.26 3.67 24.17
C SER A 37 -2.49 3.74 25.50
N GLY A 38 -2.67 4.81 26.26
CA GLY A 38 -2.06 4.98 27.58
C GLY A 38 -0.58 5.35 27.50
N THR A 39 0.15 5.12 28.60
CA THR A 39 1.54 5.62 28.78
C THR A 39 2.63 4.60 28.47
N LYS A 40 2.26 3.43 27.94
CA LYS A 40 3.19 2.33 27.66
C LYS A 40 3.11 1.93 26.20
N CYS A 41 4.26 1.82 25.56
CA CYS A 41 4.39 1.35 24.18
C CYS A 41 4.35 -0.18 24.12
N SER A 42 3.23 -0.73 24.57
CA SER A 42 3.00 -2.17 24.71
C SER A 42 1.51 -2.46 24.71
N GLY A 43 1.11 -3.65 24.27
CA GLY A 43 -0.28 -4.06 24.18
C GLY A 43 -0.77 -3.96 22.74
N THR A 44 -2.03 -3.57 22.55
CA THR A 44 -2.64 -3.48 21.22
C THR A 44 -2.14 -2.22 20.48
N PRO A 45 -1.43 -2.36 19.35
CA PRO A 45 -1.09 -1.23 18.51
C PRO A 45 -2.36 -0.65 17.87
N LEU A 46 -2.47 0.68 17.85
CA LEU A 46 -3.62 1.38 17.25
C LEU A 46 -3.32 1.79 15.82
N VAL A 47 -2.15 2.39 15.61
CA VAL A 47 -1.68 2.90 14.33
C VAL A 47 -0.19 2.62 14.20
N MET A 48 0.27 2.29 13.00
CA MET A 48 1.68 2.28 12.66
C MET A 48 1.92 3.07 11.37
N SER A 49 2.92 3.95 11.34
CA SER A 49 3.40 4.59 10.13
C SER A 49 4.78 4.04 9.76
N ILE A 50 4.98 3.74 8.48
CA ILE A 50 6.22 3.19 7.93
C ILE A 50 6.74 4.12 6.84
N ILE A 51 8.01 4.50 6.95
CA ILE A 51 8.72 5.33 5.98
C ILE A 51 10.13 4.75 5.81
N ASP A 52 10.61 4.67 4.58
CA ASP A 52 11.99 4.26 4.30
C ASP A 52 12.97 5.24 4.93
N ALA A 53 14.01 4.72 5.57
CA ALA A 53 14.95 5.50 6.36
C ALA A 53 16.33 4.83 6.37
N ASP A 54 17.30 5.46 5.67
CA ASP A 54 18.69 5.02 5.65
C ASP A 54 19.42 5.26 6.99
N ASP A 55 19.07 6.36 7.67
CA ASP A 55 19.63 6.79 8.96
C ASP A 55 18.56 6.71 10.06
N CYS A 56 17.96 5.54 10.22
CA CYS A 56 16.94 5.31 11.24
C CYS A 56 17.56 5.17 12.63
N GLU A 57 16.99 5.85 13.62
CA GLU A 57 17.30 5.67 15.03
C GLU A 57 16.05 5.26 15.81
N ASP A 58 16.19 4.25 16.67
CA ASP A 58 15.11 3.85 17.56
C ASP A 58 14.76 5.00 18.51
N VAL A 59 13.46 5.23 18.70
CA VAL A 59 12.94 6.20 19.66
C VAL A 59 12.24 5.42 20.75
N GLU A 60 12.77 5.56 21.97
CA GLU A 60 12.14 4.99 23.16
C GLU A 60 10.72 5.51 23.37
N CYS A 61 9.96 4.81 24.20
CA CYS A 61 8.56 5.12 24.42
C CYS A 61 8.33 6.55 24.95
N LEU A 62 7.58 7.35 24.20
CA LEU A 62 7.17 8.70 24.57
C LEU A 62 5.65 8.76 24.74
N SER A 63 5.18 9.44 25.79
CA SER A 63 3.75 9.69 26.00
C SER A 63 3.34 11.04 25.41
N PHE A 64 2.13 11.11 24.85
CA PHE A 64 1.51 12.31 24.32
C PHE A 64 0.00 12.32 24.60
N SER A 65 -0.68 13.41 24.28
CA SER A 65 -2.14 13.51 24.49
C SER A 65 -2.82 14.16 23.30
N VAL A 66 -3.97 13.60 22.92
CA VAL A 66 -4.87 14.08 21.88
C VAL A 66 -6.28 14.08 22.46
N ASP A 67 -6.97 15.21 22.42
CA ASP A 67 -8.33 15.39 22.96
C ASP A 67 -8.49 14.82 24.38
N ASP A 68 -7.60 15.23 25.29
CA ASP A 68 -7.49 14.78 26.70
C ASP A 68 -7.30 13.26 26.90
N THR A 69 -7.11 12.50 25.82
CA THR A 69 -6.77 11.08 25.86
C THR A 69 -5.27 10.89 25.77
N THR A 70 -4.71 10.07 26.65
CA THR A 70 -3.27 9.79 26.69
C THR A 70 -2.93 8.61 25.80
N TYR A 71 -1.88 8.80 25.00
CA TYR A 71 -1.30 7.80 24.10
C TYR A 71 0.21 7.74 24.33
N SER A 72 0.83 6.72 23.74
CA SER A 72 2.27 6.61 23.69
C SER A 72 2.73 6.09 22.35
N SER A 73 3.95 6.41 21.97
CA SER A 73 4.54 5.95 20.73
C SER A 73 6.02 5.62 20.86
N ALA A 74 6.46 4.71 20.02
CA ALA A 74 7.85 4.32 19.85
C ALA A 74 8.16 4.20 18.37
N THR A 75 9.43 4.38 18.01
CA THR A 75 9.91 4.14 16.66
C THR A 75 10.93 3.01 16.72
N THR A 76 10.74 2.00 15.88
CA THR A 76 11.69 0.90 15.70
C THR A 76 12.24 0.92 14.28
N CYS A 77 13.55 0.70 14.16
CA CYS A 77 14.26 0.59 12.90
C CYS A 77 14.42 -0.85 12.49
N GLU A 78 13.97 -1.18 11.28
CA GLU A 78 13.92 -2.54 10.80
C GLU A 78 14.47 -2.64 9.38
N ASN A 79 14.98 -3.82 9.04
CA ASN A 79 15.53 -4.14 7.72
C ASN A 79 14.90 -5.41 7.13
N THR A 80 13.70 -5.77 7.61
CA THR A 80 12.90 -6.87 7.08
C THR A 80 11.92 -6.36 6.02
N SER A 81 11.05 -7.23 5.52
CA SER A 81 9.86 -6.85 4.77
C SER A 81 8.90 -6.06 5.66
N ARG A 82 8.39 -4.92 5.20
CA ARG A 82 7.39 -4.12 5.93
C ARG A 82 6.16 -4.94 6.28
N GLN A 83 5.69 -5.78 5.34
CA GLN A 83 4.54 -6.65 5.53
C GLN A 83 4.80 -7.67 6.64
N THR A 84 6.00 -8.24 6.70
CA THR A 84 6.40 -9.18 7.76
C THR A 84 6.43 -8.48 9.12
N TYR A 85 7.06 -7.30 9.19
CA TYR A 85 7.10 -6.51 10.41
C TYR A 85 5.69 -6.12 10.92
N VAL A 86 4.81 -5.70 10.01
CA VAL A 86 3.42 -5.38 10.35
C VAL A 86 2.68 -6.60 10.86
N ALA A 87 2.82 -7.75 10.18
CA ALA A 87 2.19 -8.99 10.61
C ALA A 87 2.68 -9.43 12.00
N ASP A 88 3.96 -9.22 12.32
CA ASP A 88 4.52 -9.54 13.63
C ASP A 88 3.99 -8.60 14.73
N VAL A 89 3.98 -7.29 14.48
CA VAL A 89 3.48 -6.29 15.45
C VAL A 89 1.98 -6.45 15.71
N PHE A 90 1.21 -6.78 14.68
CA PHE A 90 -0.24 -6.97 14.76
C PHE A 90 -0.67 -8.44 14.83
N ALA A 91 0.21 -9.39 15.17
CA ALA A 91 -0.03 -10.83 15.02
C ALA A 91 -1.37 -11.37 15.58
N ASN A 92 -1.89 -10.73 16.63
CA ASN A 92 -3.14 -11.13 17.30
C ASN A 92 -4.33 -10.20 17.00
N PHE A 93 -4.20 -9.31 16.02
CA PHE A 93 -5.15 -8.25 15.77
C PHE A 93 -5.45 -8.11 14.28
N SER A 94 -6.71 -7.87 13.97
CA SER A 94 -7.07 -7.52 12.61
C SER A 94 -6.54 -6.13 12.26
N TYR A 95 -6.01 -5.95 11.06
CA TYR A 95 -5.49 -4.66 10.61
C TYR A 95 -5.80 -4.39 9.13
N VAL A 96 -5.80 -3.10 8.78
CA VAL A 96 -5.78 -2.62 7.39
C VAL A 96 -4.49 -1.81 7.21
N MET A 97 -3.61 -2.26 6.32
CA MET A 97 -2.39 -1.57 5.91
C MET A 97 -2.61 -0.93 4.54
N VAL A 98 -2.30 0.36 4.44
CA VAL A 98 -2.40 1.15 3.23
C VAL A 98 -0.99 1.59 2.83
N GLU A 99 -0.39 0.90 1.86
CA GLU A 99 0.82 1.39 1.19
C GLU A 99 0.44 2.49 0.21
N THR A 100 1.19 3.58 0.20
CA THR A 100 0.97 4.74 -0.66
C THR A 100 2.15 4.94 -1.59
N PHE A 101 1.85 5.33 -2.84
CA PHE A 101 2.80 5.44 -3.93
C PHE A 101 2.61 6.75 -4.71
N THR A 102 3.60 7.13 -5.51
CA THR A 102 3.56 8.36 -6.31
C THR A 102 2.46 8.33 -7.38
N ASN A 103 2.44 7.31 -8.24
CA ASN A 103 1.41 7.08 -9.24
C ASN A 103 1.48 5.65 -9.77
N LYS A 104 0.34 5.09 -10.20
CA LYS A 104 0.21 3.72 -10.71
C LYS A 104 0.86 2.66 -9.81
N CYS A 105 0.87 2.92 -8.50
CA CYS A 105 1.55 2.10 -7.50
C CYS A 105 3.05 1.90 -7.78
N GLU A 106 3.69 2.91 -8.38
CA GLU A 106 5.13 3.02 -8.56
C GLU A 106 5.70 4.05 -7.57
N GLY A 107 6.94 3.84 -7.11
CA GLY A 107 7.64 4.74 -6.19
C GLY A 107 6.95 4.81 -4.82
N PHE A 108 7.33 3.92 -3.92
CA PHE A 108 6.79 3.85 -2.56
C PHE A 108 7.03 5.18 -1.82
N LEU A 109 6.00 5.65 -1.11
CA LEU A 109 6.03 6.88 -0.31
C LEU A 109 5.94 6.62 1.18
N GLY A 110 5.50 5.42 1.57
CA GLY A 110 5.23 5.05 2.94
C GLY A 110 4.00 4.17 3.06
N ALA A 111 3.76 3.67 4.26
CA ALA A 111 2.57 2.91 4.59
C ALA A 111 1.99 3.38 5.92
N THR A 112 0.67 3.25 6.07
CA THR A 112 0.03 3.39 7.37
C THR A 112 -0.84 2.17 7.64
N VAL A 113 -0.72 1.63 8.85
CA VAL A 113 -1.47 0.47 9.34
C VAL A 113 -2.42 0.95 10.42
N TYR A 114 -3.66 0.48 10.36
CA TYR A 114 -4.69 0.80 11.32
C TYR A 114 -5.27 -0.47 11.91
N LEU A 115 -5.45 -0.48 13.22
CA LEU A 115 -6.19 -1.53 13.93
C LEU A 115 -7.63 -1.59 13.42
N ALA A 116 -8.06 -2.75 12.95
CA ALA A 116 -9.31 -2.93 12.23
C ALA A 116 -10.46 -3.44 13.14
N THR A 117 -10.79 -2.69 14.20
CA THR A 117 -11.89 -3.06 15.11
C THR A 117 -13.27 -2.62 14.62
N GLY A 118 -13.36 -1.76 13.60
CA GLY A 118 -14.59 -1.06 13.24
C GLY A 118 -15.00 0.06 14.21
N GLU A 119 -14.17 0.36 15.22
CA GLU A 119 -14.38 1.46 16.17
C GLU A 119 -13.61 2.71 15.73
N CYS A 120 -14.02 3.88 16.23
CA CYS A 120 -13.32 5.14 15.97
C CYS A 120 -12.00 5.20 16.76
N GLN A 121 -10.88 5.35 16.05
CA GLN A 121 -9.53 5.39 16.61
C GLN A 121 -8.80 6.68 16.22
N ILE A 122 -7.73 6.99 16.94
CA ILE A 122 -6.80 8.05 16.56
C ILE A 122 -6.20 7.77 15.18
N TYR A 123 -6.06 8.80 14.33
CA TYR A 123 -5.44 8.64 13.00
C TYR A 123 -3.91 8.73 13.04
N ASN A 124 -3.36 9.63 13.87
CA ASN A 124 -1.93 9.86 14.08
C ASN A 124 -1.69 10.67 15.36
N ASP A 125 -0.42 10.93 15.68
CA ASP A 125 0.02 11.70 16.84
C ASP A 125 -0.27 13.22 16.78
N GLN A 126 -0.82 13.73 15.67
CA GLN A 126 -1.14 15.15 15.48
C GLN A 126 -2.56 15.52 15.96
N GLY A 127 -3.42 14.53 16.17
CA GLY A 127 -4.73 14.71 16.83
C GLY A 127 -5.80 15.51 16.07
N SER A 128 -5.68 15.66 14.75
CA SER A 128 -6.67 16.39 13.95
C SER A 128 -7.67 15.51 13.21
N ASN A 129 -7.39 14.20 13.12
CA ASN A 129 -8.20 13.25 12.38
C ASN A 129 -8.36 11.95 13.18
N TYR A 130 -9.38 11.20 12.78
CA TYR A 130 -9.76 9.92 13.35
C TYR A 130 -10.06 8.93 12.24
N VAL A 131 -10.00 7.64 12.56
CA VAL A 131 -10.10 6.58 11.56
C VAL A 131 -11.01 5.46 12.05
N ILE A 132 -11.82 4.94 11.14
CA ILE A 132 -12.46 3.64 11.29
C ILE A 132 -11.84 2.74 10.24
N ALA A 133 -11.24 1.62 10.67
CA ALA A 133 -10.73 0.58 9.81
C ALA A 133 -11.45 -0.73 10.11
N LYS A 134 -11.75 -1.51 9.07
CA LYS A 134 -12.44 -2.80 9.21
C LYS A 134 -12.00 -3.76 8.11
N VAL A 135 -11.81 -5.03 8.48
CA VAL A 135 -11.77 -6.16 7.55
C VAL A 135 -13.16 -6.79 7.55
N ASN A 136 -13.75 -6.99 6.37
CA ASN A 136 -15.08 -7.58 6.22
C ASN A 136 -14.97 -9.10 6.04
N GLU A 137 -16.06 -9.81 6.33
CA GLU A 137 -16.13 -11.28 6.27
C GLU A 137 -15.89 -11.86 4.86
N ASP A 138 -16.09 -11.05 3.81
CA ASP A 138 -15.81 -11.44 2.43
C ASP A 138 -14.34 -11.25 2.02
N GLY A 139 -13.48 -10.82 2.96
CA GLY A 139 -12.08 -10.50 2.73
C GLY A 139 -11.83 -9.08 2.19
N SER A 140 -12.89 -8.30 1.92
CA SER A 140 -12.76 -6.88 1.56
C SER A 140 -12.36 -6.04 2.77
N ALA A 141 -11.99 -4.78 2.55
CA ALA A 141 -11.65 -3.85 3.62
C ALA A 141 -12.42 -2.53 3.49
N SER A 142 -12.62 -1.85 4.61
CA SER A 142 -13.07 -0.46 4.62
C SER A 142 -12.22 0.39 5.54
N LEU A 143 -11.94 1.61 5.11
CA LEU A 143 -11.22 2.61 5.87
C LEU A 143 -11.86 3.98 5.62
N GLY A 144 -12.27 4.65 6.69
CA GLY A 144 -12.80 6.01 6.65
C GLY A 144 -12.00 6.93 7.55
N ILE A 145 -11.62 8.11 7.05
CA ILE A 145 -10.92 9.13 7.82
C ILE A 145 -11.88 10.31 8.08
N TYR A 146 -11.96 10.71 9.34
CA TYR A 146 -12.93 11.66 9.88
C TYR A 146 -12.20 12.81 10.57
N ASN A 147 -12.86 13.97 10.61
CA ASN A 147 -12.38 15.18 11.29
C ASN A 147 -12.93 15.33 12.71
N THR A 148 -13.64 14.32 13.23
CA THR A 148 -14.23 14.34 14.57
C THR A 148 -13.89 13.07 15.34
N SER A 149 -13.69 13.20 16.65
CA SER A 149 -13.32 12.10 17.56
C SER A 149 -14.40 11.04 17.74
N SER A 150 -15.63 11.33 17.32
CA SER A 150 -16.73 10.36 17.29
C SER A 150 -16.85 9.62 15.95
N CYS A 151 -16.01 9.95 14.95
CA CYS A 151 -16.13 9.47 13.58
C CYS A 151 -17.55 9.60 13.00
N SER A 152 -18.24 10.69 13.37
CA SER A 152 -19.61 10.92 12.95
C SER A 152 -19.68 11.59 11.57
N GLY A 153 -20.74 11.29 10.82
CA GLY A 153 -20.96 11.84 9.47
C GLY A 153 -20.24 11.07 8.36
N ALA A 154 -20.04 11.72 7.22
CA ALA A 154 -19.31 11.14 6.09
C ALA A 154 -17.79 11.31 6.29
N PRO A 155 -16.97 10.28 6.01
CA PRO A 155 -15.53 10.43 6.01
C PRO A 155 -15.11 11.43 4.91
N PHE A 156 -14.10 12.25 5.17
CA PHE A 156 -13.57 13.16 4.14
C PHE A 156 -12.69 12.42 3.12
N LEU A 157 -12.13 11.27 3.51
CA LEU A 157 -11.38 10.37 2.66
C LEU A 157 -11.68 8.92 3.05
N GLY A 158 -11.92 8.07 2.05
CA GLY A 158 -12.26 6.67 2.28
C GLY A 158 -11.72 5.70 1.23
N TYR A 159 -11.47 4.49 1.68
CA TYR A 159 -11.01 3.33 0.90
C TYR A 159 -11.97 2.17 1.15
N GLU A 160 -12.41 1.53 0.08
CA GLU A 160 -13.33 0.39 0.09
C GLU A 160 -12.91 -0.58 -1.02
N PRO A 161 -11.68 -1.14 -0.96
CA PRO A 161 -11.28 -2.18 -1.91
C PRO A 161 -12.16 -3.41 -1.74
N ASP A 162 -12.57 -4.01 -2.85
CA ASP A 162 -13.19 -5.33 -2.84
C ASP A 162 -12.19 -6.42 -2.46
N SER A 163 -12.69 -7.63 -2.20
CA SER A 163 -11.88 -8.76 -1.78
C SER A 163 -10.85 -9.17 -2.84
N GLU A 164 -11.20 -9.07 -4.13
CA GLU A 164 -10.27 -9.35 -5.24
C GLU A 164 -9.08 -8.37 -5.23
N ALA A 165 -9.33 -7.08 -5.01
CA ALA A 165 -8.28 -6.08 -4.94
C ALA A 165 -7.36 -6.29 -3.72
N VAL A 166 -7.91 -6.69 -2.58
CA VAL A 166 -7.13 -7.01 -1.37
C VAL A 166 -6.30 -8.28 -1.57
N GLU A 167 -6.90 -9.36 -2.07
CA GLU A 167 -6.25 -10.66 -2.29
C GLU A 167 -5.13 -10.58 -3.32
N ASN A 168 -5.37 -9.89 -4.43
CA ASN A 168 -4.38 -9.75 -5.50
C ASN A 168 -3.41 -8.59 -5.28
N HIS A 169 -3.53 -7.86 -4.17
CA HIS A 169 -2.76 -6.64 -3.88
C HIS A 169 -2.77 -5.65 -5.06
N SER A 170 -3.95 -5.48 -5.65
CA SER A 170 -4.12 -4.67 -6.85
C SER A 170 -3.96 -3.18 -6.55
N CYS A 171 -3.48 -2.43 -7.54
CA CYS A 171 -3.31 -1.00 -7.41
C CYS A 171 -4.68 -0.28 -7.32
N TYR A 172 -5.09 0.05 -6.11
CA TYR A 172 -6.35 0.72 -5.82
C TYR A 172 -6.22 2.23 -6.07
N LYS A 173 -7.17 2.77 -6.84
CA LYS A 173 -7.23 4.20 -7.22
C LYS A 173 -5.93 4.77 -7.82
N ASN A 174 -5.05 3.93 -8.38
CA ASN A 174 -3.73 4.28 -8.92
C ASN A 174 -2.66 4.73 -7.90
N TYR A 175 -2.92 4.76 -6.60
CA TYR A 175 -1.95 5.31 -5.64
C TYR A 175 -1.72 4.45 -4.41
N THR A 176 -2.55 3.43 -4.19
CA THR A 176 -2.50 2.66 -2.96
C THR A 176 -2.61 1.16 -3.21
N VAL A 177 -1.90 0.38 -2.42
CA VAL A 177 -2.11 -1.06 -2.30
C VAL A 177 -2.58 -1.32 -0.87
N ILE A 178 -3.67 -2.08 -0.72
CA ILE A 178 -4.24 -2.40 0.58
C ILE A 178 -3.96 -3.85 0.93
N TYR A 179 -3.48 -4.05 2.15
CA TYR A 179 -3.26 -5.37 2.75
C TYR A 179 -4.10 -5.45 4.03
N THR A 180 -4.51 -6.65 4.37
CA THR A 180 -5.21 -6.93 5.63
C THR A 180 -4.52 -8.06 6.37
N SER A 181 -4.78 -8.17 7.66
CA SER A 181 -4.56 -9.42 8.39
C SER A 181 -5.41 -10.52 7.74
N ALA A 182 -4.85 -11.71 7.55
CA ALA A 182 -5.67 -12.89 7.30
C ALA A 182 -6.67 -13.06 8.47
N GLU A 183 -7.86 -13.60 8.20
CA GLU A 183 -8.78 -13.98 9.26
C GLU A 183 -8.11 -15.07 10.12
N ASN A 184 -7.55 -14.67 11.26
CA ASN A 184 -7.21 -15.61 12.30
C ASN A 184 -8.53 -16.13 12.88
N ASN A 185 -9.09 -17.18 12.27
CA ASN A 185 -10.11 -18.02 12.88
C ASN A 185 -9.52 -18.61 14.16
N SER A 186 -9.53 -17.81 15.23
CA SER A 186 -9.15 -18.21 16.57
C SER A 186 -10.34 -18.97 17.13
N GLU A 187 -10.57 -20.18 16.63
CA GLU A 187 -11.31 -21.18 17.38
C GLU A 187 -10.55 -21.38 18.68
N GLY A 188 -11.21 -21.05 19.80
CA GLY A 188 -10.68 -21.26 21.13
C GLY A 188 -10.21 -22.70 21.27
N GLY A 189 -8.92 -22.89 21.51
CA GLY A 189 -8.35 -24.17 21.85
C GLY A 189 -8.91 -24.66 23.17
N ASP A 190 -10.03 -25.38 23.11
CA ASP A 190 -10.39 -26.32 24.17
C ASP A 190 -9.64 -27.62 23.92
N SER A 191 -8.98 -28.07 24.98
CA SER A 191 -8.12 -29.23 24.97
C SER A 191 -8.99 -30.44 25.28
N ASP A 192 -9.19 -31.35 24.33
CA ASP A 192 -9.47 -32.73 24.70
C ASP A 192 -8.85 -33.74 23.73
N ILE A 193 -7.92 -34.49 24.28
CA ILE A 193 -7.29 -35.67 23.71
C ILE A 193 -8.26 -36.85 23.89
N SER A 194 -8.53 -37.63 22.83
CA SER A 194 -8.53 -39.11 22.89
C SER A 194 -8.76 -39.79 21.52
N ALA A 195 -7.64 -40.26 20.95
CA ALA A 195 -7.41 -41.60 20.38
C ALA A 195 -8.10 -42.07 19.07
N PRO A 196 -7.47 -43.02 18.33
CA PRO A 196 -7.55 -43.15 16.86
C PRO A 196 -8.27 -44.41 16.35
N MET A 197 -8.18 -44.65 15.02
CA MET A 197 -8.63 -45.77 14.14
C MET A 197 -9.93 -45.48 13.35
N GLU A 198 -10.09 -45.81 12.06
CA GLU A 198 -9.37 -46.74 11.19
C GLU A 198 -9.63 -46.42 9.69
N ILE A 199 -8.75 -46.93 8.84
CA ILE A 199 -8.68 -46.82 7.38
C ILE A 199 -9.78 -47.65 6.69
N ASN A 200 -10.46 -47.10 5.68
CA ASN A 200 -10.73 -47.85 4.43
C ASN A 200 -11.27 -46.99 3.27
N SER A 201 -10.68 -47.22 2.10
CA SER A 201 -11.17 -46.91 0.75
C SER A 201 -11.01 -48.23 -0.06
N PRO A 202 -11.52 -48.42 -1.29
CA PRO A 202 -12.42 -47.60 -2.12
C PRO A 202 -13.58 -48.43 -2.75
N GLN A 203 -14.57 -47.79 -3.37
CA GLN A 203 -15.35 -48.47 -4.42
C GLN A 203 -15.83 -47.54 -5.55
N LYS A 204 -15.39 -47.90 -6.75
CA LYS A 204 -15.71 -47.39 -8.09
C LYS A 204 -17.01 -48.02 -8.59
N VAL A 205 -17.94 -47.24 -9.15
CA VAL A 205 -18.91 -47.70 -10.17
C VAL A 205 -19.18 -46.58 -11.19
N ASP A 206 -19.32 -47.03 -12.42
CA ASP A 206 -19.18 -46.40 -13.73
C ASP A 206 -20.52 -45.94 -14.38
N THR A 207 -20.42 -44.82 -15.13
CA THR A 207 -21.02 -44.44 -16.45
C THR A 207 -22.52 -44.43 -16.83
N ASN A 208 -22.77 -43.50 -17.78
CA ASN A 208 -23.77 -43.44 -18.88
C ASN A 208 -25.13 -42.82 -18.59
N THR A 209 -25.83 -42.09 -19.48
CA THR A 209 -25.68 -41.55 -20.86
C THR A 209 -27.02 -40.87 -21.16
N GLY A 210 -27.08 -39.77 -21.94
CA GLY A 210 -28.33 -39.42 -22.64
C GLY A 210 -28.52 -37.95 -23.02
N SER A 211 -28.37 -37.68 -24.32
CA SER A 211 -28.44 -36.40 -25.04
C SER A 211 -29.86 -35.88 -25.39
N ASN A 212 -29.95 -34.60 -25.77
CA ASN A 212 -30.63 -33.98 -26.95
C ASN A 212 -31.14 -32.57 -26.58
N GLY A 213 -30.74 -31.46 -27.24
CA GLY A 213 -31.06 -31.02 -28.62
C GLY A 213 -32.18 -29.95 -28.54
N SER A 214 -32.27 -28.82 -29.24
CA SER A 214 -31.65 -28.23 -30.44
C SER A 214 -31.95 -26.70 -30.44
N ALA A 215 -31.02 -25.87 -30.91
CA ALA A 215 -31.10 -24.96 -32.08
C ALA A 215 -32.37 -24.10 -32.26
N ASP A 216 -32.19 -22.78 -32.37
CA ASP A 216 -32.84 -22.01 -33.44
C ASP A 216 -32.04 -20.76 -33.85
N ASP A 217 -32.10 -20.51 -35.15
CA ASP A 217 -31.30 -19.63 -36.00
C ASP A 217 -32.19 -18.49 -36.52
N SER A 218 -31.63 -17.30 -36.79
CA SER A 218 -32.27 -16.28 -37.64
C SER A 218 -31.29 -15.17 -38.04
N ASP A 219 -30.69 -15.39 -39.21
CA ASP A 219 -30.16 -14.40 -40.14
C ASP A 219 -31.20 -13.34 -40.60
N ARG A 220 -30.71 -12.13 -40.96
CA ARG A 220 -31.11 -11.32 -42.15
C ARG A 220 -30.31 -9.99 -42.31
N ASN A 221 -29.28 -10.01 -43.17
CA ASN A 221 -29.05 -9.20 -44.41
C ASN A 221 -30.04 -8.04 -44.76
N ILE A 222 -29.78 -6.93 -45.49
CA ILE A 222 -28.65 -6.33 -46.27
C ILE A 222 -29.16 -4.98 -46.90
N VAL A 223 -28.26 -4.00 -47.19
CA VAL A 223 -28.30 -2.89 -48.22
C VAL A 223 -29.32 -1.73 -48.04
N GLY A 224 -29.09 -0.44 -48.38
CA GLY A 224 -28.02 0.37 -49.00
C GLY A 224 -28.61 1.63 -49.69
N SER A 225 -27.78 2.66 -49.97
CA SER A 225 -27.99 3.84 -50.87
C SER A 225 -29.00 4.94 -50.42
N ASP A 226 -28.92 6.25 -50.74
CA ASP A 226 -27.98 7.17 -51.42
C ASP A 226 -28.47 8.64 -51.20
N GLU A 227 -27.68 9.63 -51.67
CA GLU A 227 -27.98 11.07 -51.92
C GLU A 227 -28.04 12.00 -50.68
N GLY A 228 -27.39 13.18 -50.59
CA GLY A 228 -26.84 14.10 -51.58
C GLY A 228 -27.45 15.49 -51.36
N SER A 229 -26.74 16.44 -50.72
CA SER A 229 -27.02 17.88 -50.90
C SER A 229 -25.90 18.79 -50.38
N THR A 230 -25.40 19.64 -51.28
CA THR A 230 -24.45 20.74 -51.08
C THR A 230 -25.16 22.07 -50.82
N THR A 231 -24.63 22.90 -49.89
CA THR A 231 -24.22 24.33 -50.03
C THR A 231 -24.12 24.96 -48.62
N VAL A 232 -22.92 25.29 -48.09
CA VAL A 232 -22.03 26.47 -48.27
C VAL A 232 -22.23 27.56 -47.19
N THR A 233 -21.10 27.83 -46.50
CA THR A 233 -20.66 28.99 -45.69
C THR A 233 -21.41 29.39 -44.42
N ASP A 234 -20.70 29.33 -43.28
CA ASP A 234 -20.14 30.57 -42.71
C ASP A 234 -18.90 30.32 -41.84
N THR A 235 -17.94 31.22 -41.99
CA THR A 235 -16.58 31.17 -41.41
C THR A 235 -16.57 31.95 -40.11
N ALA A 236 -16.08 31.38 -39.02
CA ALA A 236 -15.70 32.13 -37.81
C ALA A 236 -14.35 31.60 -37.28
N PRO A 237 -13.46 32.49 -36.81
CA PRO A 237 -12.03 32.25 -36.83
C PRO A 237 -11.53 31.41 -35.65
N GLU A 238 -10.73 30.39 -35.96
CA GLU A 238 -9.88 29.75 -34.98
C GLU A 238 -8.83 30.74 -34.45
N LYS A 239 -8.89 31.03 -33.16
CA LYS A 239 -7.76 31.61 -32.43
C LYS A 239 -6.70 30.52 -32.25
N SER A 240 -5.85 30.34 -33.25
CA SER A 240 -4.56 29.67 -33.08
C SER A 240 -3.61 30.63 -32.36
N GLY A 241 -3.64 30.60 -31.03
CA GLY A 241 -2.64 31.24 -30.20
C GLY A 241 -1.33 30.45 -30.31
N GLY A 242 -0.52 30.78 -31.33
CA GLY A 242 0.83 30.24 -31.46
C GLY A 242 1.65 30.56 -30.22
N ILE A 243 1.99 29.55 -29.43
CA ILE A 243 2.79 29.72 -28.22
C ILE A 243 4.24 29.89 -28.66
N ASN A 244 4.66 31.14 -28.71
CA ASN A 244 6.03 31.56 -28.93
C ASN A 244 6.93 30.84 -27.90
N THR A 245 7.94 30.11 -28.39
CA THR A 245 8.87 29.27 -27.61
C THR A 245 9.52 30.00 -26.42
N GLY A 246 9.62 31.34 -26.47
CA GLY A 246 10.10 32.16 -25.36
C GLY A 246 9.18 32.24 -24.13
N ALA A 247 7.86 32.07 -24.29
CA ALA A 247 6.90 32.09 -23.19
C ALA A 247 6.91 30.77 -22.39
N ILE A 248 7.17 29.65 -23.07
CA ILE A 248 7.25 28.32 -22.45
C ILE A 248 8.48 28.22 -21.55
N ILE A 249 9.62 28.72 -22.00
CA ILE A 249 10.88 28.70 -21.22
C ILE A 249 10.76 29.58 -19.95
N GLY A 250 10.09 30.75 -20.05
CA GLY A 250 9.87 31.62 -18.90
C GLY A 250 8.99 30.99 -17.82
N ILE A 251 7.96 30.24 -18.19
CA ILE A 251 7.07 29.55 -17.26
C ILE A 251 7.81 28.39 -16.57
N ILE A 252 8.64 27.64 -17.30
CA ILE A 252 9.41 26.53 -16.72
C ILE A 252 10.43 27.05 -15.70
N VAL A 253 11.16 28.11 -16.02
CA VAL A 253 12.15 28.68 -15.09
C VAL A 253 11.47 29.26 -13.86
N ALA A 254 10.34 29.96 -14.02
CA ALA A 254 9.56 30.45 -12.88
C ALA A 254 9.01 29.31 -12.01
N TYR A 255 8.53 28.23 -12.63
CA TYR A 255 8.02 27.06 -11.91
C TYR A 255 9.13 26.34 -11.13
N VAL A 256 10.31 26.14 -11.74
CA VAL A 256 11.46 25.53 -11.05
C VAL A 256 11.94 26.39 -9.88
N ILE A 257 11.98 27.72 -10.03
CA ILE A 257 12.34 28.63 -8.94
C ILE A 257 11.28 28.60 -7.83
N LEU A 258 10.00 28.52 -8.18
CA LEU A 258 8.91 28.46 -7.20
C LEU A 258 8.90 27.11 -6.47
N CYS A 259 9.13 26.00 -7.17
CA CYS A 259 9.24 24.67 -6.59
C CYS A 259 10.47 24.54 -5.67
N THR A 260 11.61 25.11 -6.07
CA THR A 260 12.82 25.12 -5.20
C THR A 260 12.62 26.02 -3.98
N ALA A 261 12.00 27.20 -4.13
CA ALA A 261 11.67 28.06 -3.00
C ALA A 261 10.64 27.40 -2.05
N ALA A 262 9.62 26.74 -2.59
CA ALA A 262 8.65 25.97 -1.81
C ALA A 262 9.32 24.78 -1.11
N GLY A 263 10.22 24.06 -1.80
CA GLY A 263 11.02 22.98 -1.23
C GLY A 263 11.90 23.47 -0.08
N ILE A 264 12.60 24.60 -0.26
CA ILE A 264 13.40 25.23 0.81
C ILE A 264 12.51 25.62 1.97
N LEU A 265 11.35 26.26 1.74
CA LEU A 265 10.42 26.65 2.80
C LEU A 265 9.80 25.44 3.52
N CYS A 266 9.54 24.34 2.81
CA CYS A 266 9.07 23.09 3.38
C CYS A 266 10.17 22.44 4.23
N MET A 267 11.40 22.38 3.73
CA MET A 267 12.55 21.90 4.50
C MET A 267 12.82 22.79 5.72
N ASP A 268 12.70 24.10 5.60
CA ASP A 268 12.87 25.06 6.71
C ASP A 268 11.78 24.91 7.77
N ARG A 269 10.54 24.63 7.33
CA ARG A 269 9.42 24.32 8.23
C ARG A 269 9.61 22.97 8.90
N MET A 270 10.05 21.95 8.17
CA MET A 270 10.37 20.64 8.72
C MET A 270 11.52 20.74 9.72
N GLN A 271 12.60 21.46 9.41
CA GLN A 271 13.71 21.69 10.33
C GLN A 271 13.26 22.47 11.57
N ARG A 272 12.32 23.41 11.44
CA ARG A 272 11.71 24.09 12.60
C ARG A 272 10.80 23.18 13.42
N CYS A 273 10.09 22.23 12.80
CA CYS A 273 9.33 21.20 13.51
C CYS A 273 10.26 20.23 14.24
N VAL A 274 11.31 19.74 13.58
CA VAL A 274 12.34 18.87 14.17
C VAL A 274 13.06 19.58 15.32
N ARG A 275 13.44 20.86 15.17
CA ARG A 275 14.04 21.63 16.29
C ARG A 275 13.06 21.91 17.42
N ARG A 276 11.75 22.00 17.17
CA ARG A 276 10.74 22.16 18.24
C ARG A 276 10.44 20.84 18.96
N LEU A 277 10.53 19.72 18.26
CA LEU A 277 10.43 18.37 18.83
C LEU A 277 11.69 18.01 19.64
N GLY A 278 12.86 18.55 19.27
CA GLY A 278 14.13 18.38 20.00
C GLY A 278 14.41 19.35 21.15
N LEU A 279 13.50 20.28 21.49
CA LEU A 279 13.67 21.26 22.57
C LEU A 279 12.43 21.37 23.47
N ARG A 280 12.02 20.22 24.01
CA ARG A 280 11.50 20.12 25.38
C ARG A 280 12.12 18.89 26.04
N ARG A 281 13.43 18.99 26.31
CA ARG A 281 14.03 18.29 27.46
C ARG A 281 13.62 19.03 28.73
#